data_AF-A0A836UAE0-F1
#
_entry.id   AF-A0A836UAE0-F1
#
_cell.length_a   1.000
_cell.length_b   1.000
_cell.length_c   1.000
_cell.angle_alpha   90.00
_cell.angle_beta   90.00
_cell.angle_gamma   90.00
#
_symmetry.space_group_name_H-M   'P 1'
#
loop_
_entity.id
_entity.type
_entity.pdbx_description
1 polymer ?
#
loop_
_entity_poly.entity_id
_entity_poly.type
_entity_poly.pdbx_seq_one_letter_code
_entity_poly.pdbx_strand_id
1 'polypeptide(L)'
;MKRDELYARARQSLPGGVCASTRLNTALGHPLYVERAEGSQLFDVDGNAYLDMSCGHGAALLGHGHPAVRAALHEAADLGVCCASDTIHHVELAEQICALIASAERVRFTNSGSEATLHAIRLCRAATGRDRIVRFTGHFHGYHEHTFIGGHVPADQLDHPSAYR
;
A
#
# COMPACT_ATOMS: atom_id res chain seq x y z
N MET A 1 0.79 -20.68 -17.12
CA MET A 1 0.58 -19.76 -18.28
C MET A 1 1.76 -18.82 -18.28
N LYS A 2 2.47 -18.68 -19.40
CA LYS A 2 3.66 -17.82 -19.44
C LYS A 2 3.28 -16.35 -19.33
N ARG A 3 4.24 -15.49 -18.98
CA ARG A 3 4.02 -14.05 -18.76
C ARG A 3 3.24 -13.37 -19.89
N ASP A 4 3.59 -13.59 -21.15
CA ASP A 4 2.98 -12.87 -22.28
C ASP A 4 1.52 -13.25 -22.50
N GLU A 5 1.20 -14.54 -22.37
CA GLU A 5 -0.18 -15.04 -22.41
C GLU A 5 -1.00 -14.48 -21.24
N LEU A 6 -0.40 -14.43 -20.04
CA LEU A 6 -1.02 -13.85 -18.86
C LEU A 6 -1.27 -12.35 -19.03
N TYR A 7 -0.31 -11.61 -19.60
CA TYR A 7 -0.46 -10.18 -19.85
C TYR A 7 -1.57 -9.90 -20.87
N ALA A 8 -1.59 -10.64 -21.97
CA ALA A 8 -2.62 -10.52 -23.00
C ALA A 8 -4.02 -10.79 -22.41
N ARG A 9 -4.16 -11.82 -21.57
CA ARG A 9 -5.41 -12.12 -20.87
C ARG A 9 -5.78 -11.06 -19.84
N ALA A 10 -4.82 -10.60 -19.02
CA ALA A 10 -5.06 -9.61 -17.98
C ALA A 10 -5.56 -8.28 -18.57
N ARG A 11 -5.04 -7.86 -19.72
CA ARG A 11 -5.48 -6.64 -20.42
C ARG A 11 -6.95 -6.67 -20.86
N GLN A 12 -7.58 -7.85 -20.93
CA GLN A 12 -9.00 -7.97 -21.24
C GLN A 12 -9.89 -7.63 -20.03
N SER A 13 -9.35 -7.64 -18.81
CA SER A 13 -10.14 -7.48 -17.58
C SER A 13 -9.60 -6.40 -16.64
N LEU A 14 -8.32 -6.04 -16.74
CA LEU A 14 -7.65 -5.03 -15.93
C LEU A 14 -7.18 -3.88 -16.83
N PRO A 15 -7.49 -2.61 -16.49
CA PRO A 15 -6.91 -1.47 -17.18
C PRO A 15 -5.37 -1.54 -17.16
N GLY A 16 -4.74 -1.56 -18.34
CA GLY A 16 -3.29 -1.72 -18.45
C GLY A 16 -2.75 -3.10 -18.03
N GLY A 17 -3.62 -4.10 -17.80
CA GLY A 17 -3.22 -5.46 -17.40
C GLY A 17 -2.77 -5.61 -15.94
N VAL A 18 -2.99 -4.59 -15.10
CA VAL A 18 -2.54 -4.52 -13.70
C VAL A 18 -3.58 -3.85 -12.80
N CYS A 19 -3.53 -4.13 -11.49
CA CYS A 19 -4.42 -3.47 -10.51
C CYS A 19 -3.84 -2.17 -9.92
N ALA A 20 -2.60 -1.81 -10.25
CA ALA A 20 -1.96 -0.57 -9.82
C ALA A 20 -0.97 -0.12 -10.89
N SER A 21 -0.98 1.17 -11.23
CA SER A 21 -0.12 1.73 -12.28
C SER A 21 1.37 1.53 -12.00
N THR A 22 1.77 1.53 -10.72
CA THR A 22 3.16 1.28 -10.28
C THR A 22 3.65 -0.14 -10.60
N ARG A 23 2.76 -1.09 -10.92
CA ARG A 23 3.13 -2.45 -11.33
C ARG A 23 3.52 -2.54 -12.80
N LEU A 24 3.30 -1.48 -13.57
CA LEU A 24 3.79 -1.36 -14.93
C LEU A 24 5.09 -0.55 -14.93
N ASN A 25 6.21 -1.23 -15.18
CA ASN A 25 7.49 -0.55 -15.40
C ASN A 25 7.70 -0.36 -16.91
N THR A 26 7.72 0.89 -17.36
CA THR A 26 7.87 1.23 -18.78
C THR A 26 9.19 0.72 -19.37
N ALA A 27 10.25 0.60 -18.56
CA ALA A 27 11.54 0.07 -19.01
C ALA A 27 11.49 -1.45 -19.30
N LEU A 28 10.58 -2.18 -18.65
CA LEU A 28 10.38 -3.62 -18.89
C LEU A 28 9.41 -3.89 -20.05
N GLY A 29 8.54 -2.93 -20.39
CA GLY A 29 7.51 -3.08 -21.42
C GLY A 29 6.35 -4.03 -21.04
N HIS A 30 6.44 -4.70 -19.89
CA HIS A 30 5.44 -5.61 -19.35
C HIS A 30 5.44 -5.57 -17.81
N PRO A 31 4.35 -5.97 -17.14
CA PRO A 31 4.35 -6.16 -15.69
C PRO A 31 5.12 -7.41 -15.27
N LEU A 32 5.57 -7.45 -14.01
CA LEU A 32 6.09 -8.65 -13.37
C LEU A 32 4.93 -9.43 -12.75
N TYR A 33 4.66 -10.63 -13.27
CA TYR A 33 3.68 -11.54 -12.68
C TYR A 33 4.40 -12.50 -11.74
N VAL A 34 4.22 -12.30 -10.44
CA VAL A 34 4.80 -13.13 -9.38
C VAL A 34 3.97 -14.39 -9.20
N GLU A 35 4.62 -15.55 -9.22
CA GLU A 35 4.02 -16.84 -8.88
C GLU A 35 4.12 -17.13 -7.37
N ARG A 36 5.31 -16.91 -6.79
CA ARG A 36 5.56 -17.11 -5.36
C ARG A 36 6.67 -16.19 -4.85
N ALA A 37 6.78 -16.09 -3.53
CA ALA A 37 7.79 -15.30 -2.85
C ALA A 37 8.24 -16.00 -1.57
N GLU A 38 9.53 -15.93 -1.24
CA GLU A 38 10.08 -16.55 -0.03
C GLU A 38 11.35 -15.81 0.42
N GLY A 39 11.42 -15.46 1.70
CA GLY A 39 12.54 -14.70 2.25
C GLY A 39 12.70 -13.37 1.50
N SER A 40 13.88 -13.16 0.92
CA SER A 40 14.18 -11.97 0.10
C SER A 40 13.95 -12.16 -1.40
N GLN A 41 13.32 -13.25 -1.83
CA GLN A 41 13.20 -13.60 -3.24
C GLN A 41 11.76 -13.59 -3.76
N LEU A 42 11.62 -13.15 -5.01
CA LEU A 42 10.41 -13.29 -5.83
C LEU A 42 10.69 -14.27 -6.97
N PHE A 43 9.68 -15.07 -7.31
CA PHE A 43 9.71 -15.99 -8.42
C PHE A 43 8.56 -15.65 -9.36
N ASP A 44 8.86 -15.38 -10.62
CA ASP A 44 7.85 -15.07 -11.62
C ASP A 44 7.21 -16.34 -12.23
N VAL A 45 6.14 -16.14 -13.00
CA VAL A 45 5.40 -17.22 -13.69
C VAL A 45 6.20 -17.94 -14.79
N ASP A 46 7.36 -17.42 -15.18
CA ASP A 46 8.26 -18.06 -16.13
C ASP A 46 9.40 -18.83 -15.42
N GLY A 47 9.43 -18.81 -14.07
CA GLY A 47 10.39 -19.52 -13.23
C GLY A 47 11.66 -18.74 -12.89
N ASN A 48 11.74 -17.46 -13.24
CA ASN A 48 12.89 -16.62 -12.92
C ASN A 48 12.87 -16.20 -11.44
N ALA A 49 14.04 -16.18 -10.81
CA ALA A 49 14.20 -15.72 -9.43
C ALA A 49 14.84 -14.32 -9.38
N TYR A 50 14.31 -13.46 -8.52
CA TYR A 50 14.75 -12.08 -8.33
C TYR A 50 14.99 -11.79 -6.86
N LEU A 51 16.04 -11.02 -6.55
CA LEU A 51 16.19 -10.40 -5.25
C LEU A 51 15.17 -9.25 -5.13
N ASP A 52 14.29 -9.31 -4.14
CA ASP A 52 13.27 -8.29 -3.92
C ASP A 52 13.84 -7.10 -3.14
N MET A 53 14.19 -6.05 -3.88
CA MET A 53 14.60 -4.77 -3.32
C MET A 53 13.43 -3.79 -3.15
N SER A 54 12.21 -4.17 -3.56
CA SER A 54 11.01 -3.35 -3.40
C SER A 54 10.31 -3.62 -2.07
N CYS A 55 10.42 -4.85 -1.55
CA CYS A 55 9.85 -5.32 -0.28
C CYS A 55 8.36 -4.95 -0.12
N GLY A 56 7.57 -5.10 -1.18
CA GLY A 56 6.16 -4.71 -1.18
C GLY A 56 5.94 -3.22 -0.86
N HIS A 57 6.81 -2.35 -1.37
CA HIS A 57 6.86 -0.92 -1.02
C HIS A 57 7.07 -0.68 0.48
N GLY A 58 7.86 -1.55 1.12
CA GLY A 58 8.18 -1.53 2.55
C GLY A 58 7.26 -2.41 3.42
N ALA A 59 6.12 -2.88 2.91
CA ALA A 59 5.18 -3.70 3.69
C ALA A 59 5.74 -5.09 4.05
N ALA A 60 6.59 -5.66 3.19
CA ALA A 60 7.24 -6.95 3.42
C ALA A 60 8.61 -6.77 4.10
N LEU A 61 8.69 -5.92 5.13
CA LEU A 61 9.94 -5.58 5.82
C LEU A 61 10.67 -6.82 6.38
N LEU A 62 9.92 -7.81 6.88
CA LEU A 62 10.45 -9.06 7.43
C LEU A 62 10.76 -10.11 6.36
N GLY A 63 10.62 -9.77 5.08
CA GLY A 63 10.66 -10.71 3.97
C GLY A 63 9.35 -11.50 3.79
N HIS A 64 9.30 -12.26 2.71
CA HIS A 64 8.13 -13.03 2.30
C HIS A 64 8.03 -14.35 3.08
N GLY A 65 6.85 -14.64 3.61
CA GLY A 65 6.59 -15.91 4.29
C GLY A 65 7.28 -16.07 5.64
N HIS A 66 7.57 -14.96 6.34
CA HIS A 66 8.19 -15.00 7.67
C HIS A 66 7.45 -15.99 8.60
N PRO A 67 8.12 -16.98 9.22
CA PRO A 67 7.45 -18.09 9.90
C PRO A 67 6.45 -17.67 10.97
N ALA A 68 6.79 -16.65 11.79
CA ALA A 68 5.90 -16.14 12.83
C ALA A 68 4.64 -15.45 12.26
N VAL A 69 4.77 -14.71 11.16
CA VAL A 69 3.63 -14.04 10.51
C VAL A 69 2.72 -15.08 9.87
N ARG A 70 3.30 -16.09 9.20
CA ARG A 70 2.54 -17.19 8.60
C ARG A 70 1.76 -17.98 9.65
N ALA A 71 2.39 -18.30 10.78
CA ALA A 71 1.71 -18.98 11.88
C ALA A 71 0.52 -18.17 12.42
N ALA A 72 0.72 -16.87 12.69
CA ALA A 72 -0.36 -15.98 13.16
C ALA A 72 -1.51 -15.85 12.15
N LEU A 73 -1.22 -15.83 10.84
CA LEU A 73 -2.25 -15.81 9.80
C LEU A 73 -3.09 -17.09 9.77
N HIS A 74 -2.47 -18.26 9.98
CA HIS A 74 -3.21 -19.53 10.04
C HIS A 74 -4.13 -19.58 11.26
N GLU A 75 -3.61 -19.18 12.43
CA GLU A 75 -4.42 -19.08 13.65
C GLU A 75 -5.59 -18.12 13.48
N ALA A 76 -5.35 -16.93 12.91
CA ALA A 76 -6.41 -15.96 12.64
C ALA A 76 -7.46 -16.48 11.66
N ALA A 77 -7.06 -17.29 10.66
CA ALA A 77 -8.00 -17.92 9.73
C ALA A 77 -8.91 -18.94 10.44
N ASP A 78 -8.36 -19.72 11.38
CA ASP A 78 -9.12 -20.71 12.15
C ASP A 78 -10.11 -20.06 13.12
N LEU A 79 -9.84 -18.84 13.60
CA LEU A 79 -10.76 -18.05 14.44
C LEU A 79 -11.93 -17.46 13.66
N GLY A 80 -11.85 -17.42 12.34
CA GLY A 80 -12.81 -16.74 11.47
C GLY A 80 -12.37 -15.31 11.13
N VAL A 81 -12.38 -14.99 9.83
CA VAL A 81 -11.98 -13.68 9.30
C VAL A 81 -13.19 -12.83 8.93
N CYS A 82 -13.03 -11.51 8.96
CA CYS A 82 -14.03 -10.53 8.47
C CYS A 82 -15.40 -10.56 9.20
N CYS A 83 -15.40 -10.73 10.52
CA CYS A 83 -16.63 -10.84 11.33
C CYS A 83 -17.37 -9.51 11.56
N ALA A 84 -16.92 -8.39 10.99
CA ALA A 84 -17.45 -7.04 11.21
C ALA A 84 -17.61 -6.67 12.72
N SER A 85 -16.75 -7.26 13.56
CA SER A 85 -16.73 -7.11 15.02
C SER A 85 -15.28 -7.13 15.50
N ASP A 86 -15.02 -6.44 16.62
CA ASP A 86 -13.68 -6.39 17.22
C ASP A 86 -13.33 -7.69 17.95
N THR A 87 -12.03 -7.94 18.06
CA THR A 87 -11.44 -9.09 18.78
C THR A 87 -10.40 -8.59 19.77
N ILE A 88 -9.94 -9.47 20.67
CA ILE A 88 -8.87 -9.12 21.62
C ILE A 88 -7.60 -8.60 20.91
N HIS A 89 -7.30 -9.15 19.73
CA HIS A 89 -6.15 -8.73 18.93
C HIS A 89 -6.22 -7.27 18.45
N HIS A 90 -7.43 -6.73 18.27
CA HIS A 90 -7.59 -5.31 17.94
C HIS A 90 -7.17 -4.42 19.12
N VAL A 91 -7.54 -4.83 20.34
CA VAL A 91 -7.18 -4.11 21.58
C VAL A 91 -5.67 -4.19 21.82
N GLU A 92 -5.11 -5.40 21.78
CA GLU A 92 -3.68 -5.64 21.99
C GLU A 92 -2.82 -4.87 20.99
N LEU A 93 -3.21 -4.87 19.70
CA LEU A 93 -2.50 -4.11 18.68
C LEU A 93 -2.61 -2.59 18.91
N ALA A 94 -3.78 -2.10 19.32
CA ALA A 94 -3.95 -0.67 19.61
C ALA A 94 -3.07 -0.22 20.78
N GLU A 95 -3.00 -1.01 21.85
CA GLU A 95 -2.14 -0.75 23.01
C GLU A 95 -0.66 -0.72 22.62
N GLN A 96 -0.20 -1.69 21.80
CA GLN A 96 1.17 -1.72 21.30
C GLN A 96 1.51 -0.49 20.45
N ILE A 97 0.59 -0.04 19.60
CA ILE A 97 0.80 1.15 18.77
C ILE A 97 0.87 2.42 19.65
N CYS A 98 -0.04 2.59 20.62
CA CYS A 98 0.01 3.72 21.55
C CYS A 98 1.29 3.73 22.39
N ALA A 99 1.80 2.56 22.78
CA ALA A 99 3.07 2.45 23.48
C ALA A 99 4.28 2.79 22.59
N LEU A 100 4.22 2.46 21.31
CA LEU A 100 5.31 2.66 20.35
C LEU A 100 5.37 4.11 19.82
N ILE A 101 4.23 4.76 19.60
CA ILE A 101 4.13 6.10 19.01
C ILE A 101 3.76 7.09 20.11
N ALA A 102 4.75 7.85 20.60
CA ALA A 102 4.60 8.73 21.76
C ALA A 102 3.45 9.76 21.66
N SER A 103 3.06 10.19 20.45
CA SER A 103 1.97 11.14 20.23
C SER A 103 0.60 10.47 20.05
N ALA A 104 0.52 9.14 20.01
CA ALA A 104 -0.72 8.40 19.80
C ALA A 104 -1.35 8.01 21.13
N GLU A 105 -2.35 8.78 21.59
CA GLU A 105 -3.15 8.43 22.78
C GLU A 105 -4.24 7.40 22.46
N ARG A 106 -4.74 7.40 21.21
CA ARG A 106 -5.77 6.50 20.70
C ARG A 106 -5.50 6.15 19.24
N VAL A 107 -5.97 4.98 18.81
CA VAL A 107 -5.80 4.47 17.44
C VAL A 107 -7.15 4.11 16.84
N ARG A 108 -7.26 4.30 15.52
CA ARG A 108 -8.34 3.77 14.68
C ARG A 108 -7.72 3.05 13.49
N PHE A 109 -8.08 1.79 13.28
CA PHE A 109 -7.61 1.02 12.13
C PHE A 109 -8.40 1.35 10.86
N THR A 110 -7.70 1.27 9.73
CA THR A 110 -8.23 1.40 8.36
C THR A 110 -7.63 0.30 7.49
N ASN A 111 -8.17 0.09 6.29
CA ASN A 111 -7.70 -0.98 5.39
C ASN A 111 -6.54 -0.53 4.50
N SER A 112 -6.26 0.77 4.43
CA SER A 112 -5.17 1.32 3.63
C SER A 112 -4.62 2.62 4.19
N GLY A 113 -3.41 2.98 3.73
CA GLY A 113 -2.82 4.30 3.99
C GLY A 113 -3.63 5.45 3.39
N SER A 114 -4.29 5.24 2.23
CA SER A 114 -5.19 6.24 1.64
C SER A 114 -6.42 6.52 2.52
N GLU A 115 -6.99 5.49 3.15
CA GLU A 115 -8.09 5.69 4.10
C GLU A 115 -7.61 6.37 5.39
N ALA A 116 -6.41 6.02 5.86
CA ALA A 116 -5.83 6.63 7.05
C ALA A 116 -5.66 8.16 6.89
N THR A 117 -5.06 8.59 5.78
CA THR A 117 -4.86 10.02 5.47
C THR A 117 -6.17 10.75 5.22
N LEU A 118 -7.14 10.11 4.56
CA LEU A 118 -8.49 10.65 4.39
C LEU A 118 -9.18 10.91 5.74
N HIS A 119 -9.15 9.92 6.64
CA HIS A 119 -9.73 10.06 7.98
C HIS A 119 -9.01 11.11 8.82
N ALA A 120 -7.68 11.18 8.75
CA ALA A 120 -6.89 12.18 9.46
C ALA A 120 -7.27 13.61 9.03
N ILE A 121 -7.40 13.87 7.72
CA ILE A 121 -7.85 15.18 7.22
C ILE A 121 -9.25 15.51 7.72
N ARG A 122 -10.19 14.55 7.67
CA ARG A 122 -11.56 14.75 8.16
C ARG A 122 -11.59 15.08 9.66
N LEU A 123 -10.77 14.41 10.46
CA LEU A 123 -10.63 14.68 11.89
C LEU A 123 -10.07 16.08 12.15
N CYS A 124 -9.00 16.48 11.45
CA CYS A 124 -8.42 17.81 11.58
C CYS A 124 -9.41 18.92 11.23
N ARG A 125 -10.21 18.74 10.17
CA ARG A 125 -11.27 19.69 9.81
C ARG A 125 -12.35 19.78 10.90
N ALA A 126 -12.84 18.64 11.39
CA ALA A 126 -13.85 18.60 12.44
C ALA A 126 -13.36 19.24 13.75
N ALA A 127 -12.10 19.01 14.12
CA ALA A 127 -11.51 19.55 15.35
C ALA A 127 -11.22 21.06 15.27
N THR A 128 -10.87 21.58 14.09
CA THR A 128 -10.41 22.98 13.94
C THR A 128 -11.42 23.91 13.29
N GLY A 129 -12.44 23.37 12.61
CA GLY A 129 -13.37 24.14 11.78
C GLY A 129 -12.73 24.79 10.53
N ARG A 130 -11.54 24.33 10.12
CA ARG A 130 -10.80 24.91 8.98
C ARG A 130 -10.86 23.97 7.77
N ASP A 131 -11.02 24.53 6.57
CA ASP A 131 -11.16 23.73 5.34
C ASP A 131 -9.82 23.44 4.63
N ARG A 132 -8.87 24.37 4.76
CA ARG A 132 -7.61 24.35 4.02
C ARG A 132 -6.62 23.37 4.63
N ILE A 133 -5.91 22.65 3.76
CA ILE A 133 -4.79 21.79 4.10
C ILE A 133 -3.52 22.31 3.42
N VAL A 134 -2.37 22.06 4.05
CA VAL A 134 -1.05 22.34 3.46
C VAL A 134 -0.41 20.99 3.13
N ARG A 135 0.13 20.87 1.92
CA ARG A 135 0.89 19.70 1.43
C ARG A 135 2.10 20.20 0.67
N PHE A 136 3.17 19.41 0.70
CA PHE A 136 4.38 19.67 -0.08
C PHE A 136 4.32 18.93 -1.42
N THR A 137 4.73 19.60 -2.49
CA THR A 137 4.85 19.00 -3.83
C THR A 137 5.72 17.74 -3.78
N GLY A 138 5.33 16.69 -4.52
CA GLY A 138 6.03 15.40 -4.51
C GLY A 138 5.70 14.47 -3.34
N HIS A 139 5.03 14.96 -2.28
CA HIS A 139 4.58 14.07 -1.21
C HIS A 139 3.34 13.27 -1.65
N PHE A 140 3.42 11.95 -1.49
CA PHE A 140 2.33 11.02 -1.74
C PHE A 140 1.62 10.65 -0.44
N HIS A 141 0.31 10.91 -0.37
CA HIS A 141 -0.54 10.62 0.79
C HIS A 141 -1.80 9.82 0.40
N GLY A 142 -1.69 8.99 -0.63
CA GLY A 142 -2.80 8.17 -1.14
C GLY A 142 -3.56 8.80 -2.29
N TYR A 143 -4.52 8.03 -2.81
CA TYR A 143 -5.24 8.31 -4.06
C TYR A 143 -6.55 9.09 -3.90
N HIS A 144 -6.85 9.59 -2.69
CA HIS A 144 -8.08 10.34 -2.47
C HIS A 144 -7.95 11.80 -2.95
N GLU A 145 -9.09 12.41 -3.25
CA GLU A 145 -9.20 13.75 -3.86
C GLU A 145 -8.45 14.87 -3.14
N HIS A 146 -8.33 14.81 -1.81
CA HIS A 146 -7.62 15.83 -1.05
C HIS A 146 -6.09 15.80 -1.25
N THR A 147 -5.51 14.68 -1.71
CA THR A 147 -4.04 14.51 -1.74
C THR A 147 -3.51 14.04 -3.09
N PHE A 148 -4.34 13.52 -3.98
CA PHE A 148 -3.90 13.01 -5.29
C PHE A 148 -3.80 14.12 -6.35
N ILE A 149 -3.05 15.17 -6.02
CA ILE A 149 -2.73 16.33 -6.88
C ILE A 149 -1.23 16.57 -6.77
N GLY A 150 -0.50 16.80 -7.87
CA GLY A 150 0.93 17.15 -7.82
C GLY A 150 1.82 16.13 -7.08
N GLY A 151 1.50 14.84 -7.20
CA GLY A 151 2.22 13.73 -6.54
C GLY A 151 3.41 13.21 -7.35
N HIS A 152 3.40 13.37 -8.68
CA HIS A 152 4.44 12.88 -9.59
C HIS A 152 4.93 14.01 -10.49
N VAL A 153 5.34 15.13 -9.87
CA VAL A 153 5.87 16.27 -10.61
C VAL A 153 7.30 15.94 -11.04
N PRO A 154 7.63 16.00 -12.35
CA PRO A 154 9.00 15.81 -12.81
C PRO A 154 9.98 16.73 -12.07
N ALA A 155 11.20 16.24 -11.79
CA ALA A 155 12.16 16.98 -10.98
C ALA A 155 12.50 18.36 -11.57
N ASP A 156 12.52 18.47 -12.89
CA ASP A 156 12.73 19.69 -13.66
C ASP A 156 11.50 20.63 -13.66
N GLN A 157 10.37 20.21 -13.09
CA GLN A 157 9.10 20.94 -13.08
C GLN A 157 8.58 21.22 -11.66
N LEU A 158 9.38 20.95 -10.62
CA LEU A 158 8.97 21.17 -9.21
C LEU A 158 8.55 22.62 -8.94
N ASP A 159 9.19 23.58 -9.61
CA ASP A 159 8.90 25.01 -9.48
C ASP A 159 7.85 25.52 -10.48
N HIS A 160 7.33 24.66 -11.37
CA HIS A 160 6.41 25.07 -12.43
C HIS A 160 4.97 25.20 -11.90
N PRO A 161 4.18 26.24 -12.27
CA PRO A 161 2.81 26.42 -11.80
C PRO A 161 1.84 25.29 -12.13
N SER A 162 2.14 24.45 -13.14
CA SER A 162 1.33 23.26 -13.47
C SER A 162 1.52 22.11 -12.50
N ALA A 163 2.54 22.15 -11.61
CA ALA A 163 2.73 21.18 -10.54
C ALA A 163 1.58 21.14 -9.52
N TYR A 164 0.73 22.18 -9.55
CA TYR A 164 -0.36 22.42 -8.59
C TYR A 164 -1.77 22.26 -9.19
N ARG A 165 -1.88 21.89 -10.47
CA ARG A 165 -3.14 21.58 -11.15
C ARG A 165 -3.36 20.08 -11.20
#